data_AF-A0A5S9QWU9-F1
#
_entry.id   AF-A0A5S9QWU9-F1
#
_cell.length_a   1.000
_cell.length_b   1.000
_cell.length_c   1.000
_cell.angle_alpha   90.00
_cell.angle_beta   90.00
_cell.angle_gamma   90.00
#
_symmetry.space_group_name_H-M   'P 1'
#
loop_
_entity.id
_entity.type
_entity.pdbx_description
1 polymer ?
#
loop_
_entity_poly.entity_id
_entity_poly.type
_entity_poly.pdbx_seq_one_letter_code
_entity_poly.pdbx_strand_id
1 'polypeptide(L)'
;MDVRLIAIILSSSILLGCEQQPSGFDLVCHYFNELENDDGLSQMSGAERFNFIEQRIKASLPESDYAYLTWDALVLSPEERYSLFTQAATEVTKQPWSCESMDRLSSSVIYNSGKPTNKLPDGVVRMRDADWD
;
A
#
# COMPACT_ATOMS: atom_id res chain seq x y z
N MET A 1 9.00 -67.56 20.01
CA MET A 1 8.21 -67.50 18.76
C MET A 1 6.86 -66.91 19.14
N ASP A 2 6.81 -65.63 19.49
CA ASP A 2 6.71 -64.46 18.58
C ASP A 2 5.54 -64.56 17.61
N VAL A 3 4.52 -63.72 17.81
CA VAL A 3 4.12 -62.68 16.84
C VAL A 3 3.44 -61.54 17.61
N ARG A 4 4.21 -60.50 17.96
CA ARG A 4 3.68 -59.14 18.18
C ARG A 4 3.77 -58.42 16.85
N LEU A 5 2.65 -57.94 16.30
CA LEU A 5 2.64 -57.01 15.16
C LEU A 5 1.52 -55.99 15.42
N ILE A 6 1.78 -54.98 16.26
CA ILE A 6 2.18 -53.62 15.87
C ILE A 6 1.20 -53.03 14.84
N ALA A 7 0.10 -52.48 15.36
CA ALA A 7 -0.70 -51.47 14.68
C ALA A 7 -0.03 -50.11 14.95
N ILE A 8 0.73 -49.59 14.00
CA ILE A 8 1.19 -48.19 14.02
C ILE A 8 0.40 -47.43 12.96
N ILE A 9 -0.38 -46.50 13.49
CA ILE A 9 -1.28 -45.59 12.81
C ILE A 9 -0.49 -44.76 11.80
N LEU A 10 -1.00 -44.70 10.57
CA LEU A 10 -0.58 -43.76 9.52
C LEU A 10 -0.72 -42.33 10.04
N SER A 11 0.37 -41.76 10.54
CA SER A 11 0.52 -40.33 10.77
C SER A 11 0.78 -39.66 9.42
N SER A 12 -0.26 -39.55 8.59
CA SER A 12 -0.27 -38.63 7.46
C SER A 12 -0.24 -37.22 8.04
N SER A 13 0.96 -36.66 8.14
CA SER A 13 1.17 -35.24 8.41
C SER A 13 0.34 -34.45 7.42
N ILE A 14 -0.74 -33.85 7.92
CA ILE A 14 -1.49 -32.85 7.20
C ILE A 14 -0.56 -31.64 7.12
N LEU A 15 0.30 -31.60 6.09
CA LEU A 15 0.92 -30.38 5.60
C LEU A 15 -0.19 -29.56 4.93
N LEU A 16 -1.10 -29.03 5.74
CA LEU A 16 -1.88 -27.85 5.36
C LEU A 16 -0.85 -26.73 5.34
N GLY A 17 -0.20 -26.54 4.18
CA GLY A 17 0.44 -25.28 3.90
C GLY A 17 -0.62 -24.21 4.08
N CYS A 18 -0.47 -23.38 5.11
CA CYS A 18 -1.13 -22.10 5.13
C CYS A 18 -0.55 -21.32 3.96
N GLU A 19 -1.19 -21.37 2.80
CA GLU A 19 -1.00 -20.36 1.78
C GLU A 19 -1.57 -19.08 2.39
N GLN A 20 -0.73 -18.34 3.11
CA GLN A 20 -1.10 -17.06 3.70
C GLN A 20 -1.48 -16.15 2.53
N GLN A 21 -2.77 -15.86 2.44
CA GLN A 21 -3.28 -14.93 1.47
C GLN A 21 -2.51 -13.61 1.62
N PRO A 22 -2.01 -13.02 0.52
CA PRO A 22 -1.21 -11.81 0.57
C PRO A 22 -1.98 -10.71 1.31
N SER A 23 -1.29 -10.00 2.20
CA SER A 23 -1.88 -8.88 2.92
C SER A 23 -2.16 -7.71 1.97
N GLY A 24 -3.02 -6.78 2.39
CA GLY A 24 -3.21 -5.53 1.64
C GLY A 24 -1.89 -4.78 1.41
N PHE A 25 -0.95 -4.87 2.38
CA PHE A 25 0.38 -4.28 2.25
C PHE A 25 1.20 -4.93 1.13
N ASP A 26 1.15 -6.26 1.02
CA ASP A 26 1.80 -7.00 -0.07
C ASP A 26 1.22 -6.65 -1.42
N LEU A 27 -0.10 -6.41 -1.48
CA LEU A 27 -0.76 -5.98 -2.70
C LEU A 27 -0.33 -4.57 -3.12
N VAL A 28 -0.17 -3.63 -2.19
CA VAL A 28 0.42 -2.31 -2.48
C VAL A 28 1.85 -2.46 -3.00
N CYS A 29 2.67 -3.29 -2.35
CA CYS A 29 4.02 -3.58 -2.83
C CYS A 29 4.02 -4.15 -4.26
N HIS A 30 3.08 -5.03 -4.57
CA HIS A 30 2.91 -5.57 -5.91
C HIS A 30 2.68 -4.47 -6.95
N TYR A 31 1.89 -3.44 -6.66
CA TYR A 31 1.69 -2.31 -7.58
C TYR A 31 2.96 -1.46 -7.77
N PHE A 32 3.78 -1.32 -6.74
CA PHE A 32 5.11 -0.71 -6.89
C PHE A 32 6.04 -1.57 -7.75
N ASN A 33 5.97 -2.90 -7.64
CA ASN A 33 6.70 -3.80 -8.53
C ASN A 33 6.22 -3.67 -9.99
N GLU A 34 4.91 -3.51 -10.22
CA GLU A 34 4.40 -3.25 -11.58
C GLU A 34 4.97 -1.94 -12.14
N LEU A 35 4.98 -0.84 -11.36
CA LEU A 35 5.56 0.44 -11.78
C LEU A 35 7.06 0.34 -12.12
N GLU A 36 7.80 -0.47 -11.37
CA GLU A 36 9.25 -0.62 -11.56
C GLU A 36 9.60 -1.45 -12.81
N ASN A 37 8.82 -2.49 -13.09
CA ASN A 37 9.16 -3.49 -14.11
C ASN A 37 8.48 -3.28 -15.46
N ASP A 38 7.50 -2.38 -15.55
CA ASP A 38 6.85 -2.02 -16.81
C ASP A 38 7.45 -0.73 -17.40
N ASP A 39 8.09 -0.86 -18.56
CA ASP A 39 8.74 0.25 -19.25
C ASP A 39 7.76 1.41 -19.57
N GLY A 40 6.50 1.12 -19.86
CA GLY A 40 5.47 2.13 -20.12
C GLY A 40 5.05 2.87 -18.85
N LEU A 41 4.95 2.17 -17.72
CA LEU A 41 4.65 2.78 -16.42
C LEU A 41 5.85 3.59 -15.88
N SER A 42 7.07 3.19 -16.21
CA SER A 42 8.29 3.92 -15.81
C SER A 42 8.37 5.32 -16.40
N GLN A 43 7.73 5.58 -17.54
CA GLN A 43 7.71 6.90 -18.18
C GLN A 43 6.65 7.85 -17.61
N MET A 44 5.77 7.35 -16.74
CA MET A 44 4.72 8.16 -16.11
C MET A 44 5.32 9.21 -15.18
N SER A 45 4.71 10.40 -15.18
CA SER A 45 4.97 11.42 -14.18
C SER A 45 4.59 10.94 -12.78
N GLY A 46 5.11 11.58 -11.74
CA GLY A 46 4.82 11.19 -10.35
C GLY A 46 3.32 11.19 -10.01
N ALA A 47 2.55 12.09 -10.62
CA ALA A 47 1.10 12.17 -10.48
C ALA A 47 0.37 11.02 -11.17
N GLU A 48 0.83 10.63 -12.37
CA GLU A 48 0.28 9.47 -13.09
C GLU A 48 0.59 8.16 -12.35
N ARG A 49 1.81 8.02 -11.81
CA ARG A 49 2.17 6.88 -10.96
C ARG A 49 1.32 6.81 -9.68
N PHE A 50 1.05 7.97 -9.07
CA PHE A 50 0.15 8.04 -7.91
C PHE A 50 -1.25 7.57 -8.28
N ASN A 51 -1.82 8.11 -9.36
CA ASN A 51 -3.16 7.72 -9.83
C ASN A 51 -3.23 6.23 -10.17
N PHE A 52 -2.17 5.66 -10.75
CA PHE A 52 -2.08 4.22 -11.01
C PHE A 52 -2.21 3.40 -9.72
N ILE A 53 -1.39 3.70 -8.71
CA ILE A 53 -1.44 2.98 -7.43
C ILE A 53 -2.80 3.21 -6.74
N GLU A 54 -3.26 4.44 -6.68
CA GLU A 54 -4.52 4.81 -6.02
C GLU A 54 -5.71 4.08 -6.64
N GLN A 55 -5.81 4.02 -7.96
CA GLN A 55 -6.89 3.31 -8.64
C GLN A 55 -6.85 1.81 -8.37
N ARG A 56 -5.66 1.20 -8.34
CA ARG A 56 -5.49 -0.23 -8.05
C ARG A 56 -5.87 -0.57 -6.61
N ILE A 57 -5.46 0.26 -5.65
CA ILE A 57 -5.82 0.14 -4.25
C ILE A 57 -7.34 0.23 -4.08
N LYS A 58 -7.98 1.29 -4.62
CA LYS A 58 -9.43 1.50 -4.53
C LYS A 58 -10.24 0.39 -5.19
N ALA A 59 -9.71 -0.21 -6.26
CA ALA A 59 -10.38 -1.32 -6.95
C ALA A 59 -10.24 -2.67 -6.23
N SER A 60 -9.19 -2.86 -5.42
CA SER A 60 -8.81 -4.18 -4.91
C SER A 60 -8.92 -4.32 -3.40
N LEU A 61 -8.87 -3.22 -2.65
CA LEU A 61 -8.93 -3.20 -1.20
C LEU A 61 -10.20 -2.47 -0.72
N PRO A 62 -10.93 -3.03 0.26
CA PRO A 62 -12.02 -2.29 0.90
C PRO A 62 -11.45 -1.10 1.69
N GLU A 63 -12.25 -0.04 1.86
CA GLU A 63 -11.81 1.16 2.62
C GLU A 63 -11.49 0.88 4.09
N SER A 64 -11.98 -0.24 4.63
CA SER A 64 -11.65 -0.71 5.98
C SER A 64 -10.32 -1.47 6.07
N ASP A 65 -9.64 -1.74 4.95
CA ASP A 65 -8.35 -2.42 4.94
C ASP A 65 -7.25 -1.49 5.49
N TYR A 66 -6.36 -2.02 6.32
CA TYR A 66 -5.30 -1.22 6.92
C TYR A 66 -4.31 -0.66 5.90
N ALA A 67 -4.05 -1.36 4.79
CA ALA A 67 -3.18 -0.86 3.74
C ALA A 67 -3.84 0.27 2.94
N TYR A 68 -5.17 0.20 2.74
CA TYR A 68 -5.95 1.30 2.18
C TYR A 68 -5.83 2.54 3.07
N LEU A 69 -6.16 2.40 4.35
CA LEU A 69 -6.14 3.50 5.31
C LEU A 69 -4.74 4.12 5.45
N THR A 70 -3.71 3.28 5.48
CA THR A 70 -2.32 3.73 5.56
C THR A 70 -1.91 4.47 4.29
N TRP A 71 -2.27 3.97 3.11
CA TRP A 71 -1.99 4.66 1.85
C TRP A 71 -2.64 6.04 1.81
N ASP A 72 -3.92 6.13 2.15
CA ASP A 72 -4.70 7.38 2.17
C ASP A 72 -4.12 8.41 3.13
N ALA A 73 -3.68 7.98 4.32
CA ALA A 73 -3.04 8.86 5.30
C ALA A 73 -1.68 9.41 4.83
N LEU A 74 -0.99 8.72 3.92
CA LEU A 74 0.38 9.04 3.48
C LEU A 74 0.43 9.69 2.09
N VAL A 75 -0.72 10.06 1.52
CA VAL A 75 -0.84 10.71 0.22
C VAL A 75 0.03 11.96 0.12
N LEU A 76 0.06 12.77 1.19
CA LEU A 76 0.78 14.05 1.26
C LEU A 76 2.22 13.96 1.77
N SER A 77 2.71 12.77 2.13
CA SER A 77 4.05 12.58 2.71
C SER A 77 4.91 11.64 1.86
N PRO A 78 5.23 11.98 0.60
CA PRO A 78 5.96 11.08 -0.30
C PRO A 78 7.35 10.70 0.21
N GLU A 79 8.04 11.58 0.92
CA GLU A 79 9.39 11.34 1.47
C GLU A 79 9.39 10.35 2.63
N GLU A 80 8.35 10.37 3.46
CA GLU A 80 8.23 9.50 4.64
C GLU A 80 7.43 8.22 4.34
N ARG A 81 6.77 8.16 3.18
CA ARG A 81 5.78 7.14 2.85
C ARG A 81 6.30 5.74 3.07
N TYR A 82 7.49 5.41 2.57
CA TYR A 82 8.04 4.06 2.75
C TYR A 82 8.25 3.72 4.24
N SER A 83 8.84 4.62 5.01
CA SER A 83 9.13 4.38 6.43
C SER A 83 7.86 4.19 7.26
N LEU A 84 6.85 5.05 7.05
CA LEU A 84 5.58 5.01 7.77
C LEU A 84 4.71 3.82 7.32
N PHE A 85 4.74 3.49 6.03
CA PHE A 85 4.01 2.34 5.50
C PHE A 85 4.60 1.02 6.02
N THR A 86 5.94 0.91 6.06
CA THR A 86 6.65 -0.24 6.65
C THR A 86 6.35 -0.38 8.15
N GLN A 87 6.32 0.72 8.90
CA GLN A 87 5.95 0.72 10.31
C GLN A 87 4.51 0.22 10.49
N ALA A 88 3.56 0.74 9.72
CA ALA A 88 2.16 0.30 9.78
C ALA A 88 2.01 -1.18 9.41
N ALA A 89 2.66 -1.64 8.33
CA ALA A 89 2.65 -3.04 7.92
C ALA A 89 3.19 -3.96 9.01
N THR A 90 4.30 -3.58 9.63
CA THR A 90 4.92 -4.34 10.72
C THR A 90 4.00 -4.41 11.94
N GLU A 91 3.36 -3.30 12.30
CA GLU A 91 2.46 -3.23 13.44
C GLU A 91 1.15 -4.00 13.21
N VAL A 92 0.60 -4.00 12.00
CA VAL A 92 -0.65 -4.70 11.71
C VAL A 92 -0.42 -6.20 11.57
N THR A 93 0.63 -6.60 10.83
CA THR A 93 0.92 -8.02 10.57
C THR A 93 1.66 -8.71 11.72
N LYS A 94 2.25 -7.93 12.63
CA LYS A 94 3.16 -8.42 13.69
C LYS A 94 4.37 -9.19 13.13
N GLN A 95 4.76 -8.88 11.90
CA GLN A 95 5.91 -9.46 11.21
C GLN A 95 6.74 -8.33 10.57
N PRO A 96 8.08 -8.45 10.51
CA PRO A 96 8.87 -7.52 9.71
C PRO A 96 8.38 -7.49 8.27
N TRP A 97 8.21 -6.29 7.73
CA TRP A 97 7.76 -6.09 6.36
C TRP A 97 8.73 -5.18 5.60
N SER A 98 8.91 -5.44 4.31
CA SER A 98 9.74 -4.62 3.44
C SER A 98 9.30 -4.75 1.99
N CYS A 99 9.41 -3.66 1.23
CA CYS A 99 9.17 -3.64 -0.21
C CYS A 99 10.21 -2.76 -0.91
N GLU A 100 11.14 -3.36 -1.65
CA GLU A 100 12.25 -2.62 -2.28
C GLU A 100 11.77 -1.63 -3.34
N SER A 101 10.82 -2.03 -4.19
CA SER A 101 10.28 -1.14 -5.23
C SER A 101 9.56 0.07 -4.62
N MET A 102 8.86 -0.13 -3.50
CA MET A 102 8.25 0.97 -2.75
C MET A 102 9.31 1.89 -2.15
N ASP A 103 10.38 1.36 -1.56
CA ASP A 103 11.49 2.17 -1.05
C ASP A 103 12.07 3.06 -2.15
N ARG A 104 12.42 2.46 -3.29
CA ARG A 104 13.03 3.16 -4.43
C ARG A 104 12.10 4.19 -5.08
N LEU A 105 10.81 3.90 -5.19
CA LEU A 105 9.88 4.72 -5.98
C LEU A 105 8.99 5.65 -5.16
N SER A 106 8.84 5.45 -3.85
CA SER A 106 7.86 6.18 -3.02
C SER A 106 7.95 7.71 -3.17
N SER A 107 9.16 8.27 -3.11
CA SER A 107 9.39 9.72 -3.26
C SER A 107 9.04 10.26 -4.64
N SER A 108 9.06 9.41 -5.68
CA SER A 108 8.69 9.76 -7.05
C SER A 108 7.19 9.67 -7.33
N VAL A 109 6.43 9.01 -6.45
CA VAL A 109 4.98 8.88 -6.53
C VAL A 109 4.35 10.04 -5.76
N ILE A 110 3.83 11.04 -6.48
CA ILE A 110 3.47 12.34 -5.92
C ILE A 110 1.99 12.61 -6.15
N TYR A 111 1.25 12.82 -5.06
CA TYR A 111 -0.11 13.33 -5.17
C TYR A 111 -0.10 14.76 -5.71
N ASN A 112 -0.87 14.99 -6.77
CA ASN A 112 -1.05 16.32 -7.33
C ASN A 112 -2.54 16.63 -7.19
N SER A 113 -2.91 17.49 -6.24
CA SER A 113 -4.30 17.86 -5.90
C SER A 113 -5.06 18.60 -7.01
N GLY A 114 -4.55 18.55 -8.24
CA GLY A 114 -4.73 19.61 -9.23
C GLY A 114 -4.07 20.89 -8.72
N LYS A 115 -3.62 21.76 -9.61
CA LYS A 115 -3.43 23.15 -9.17
C LYS A 115 -4.77 23.59 -8.57
N PRO A 116 -4.84 24.07 -7.31
CA PRO A 116 -6.01 24.82 -6.90
C PRO A 116 -6.17 25.91 -7.94
N THR A 117 -7.28 25.91 -8.67
CA THR A 117 -7.64 27.10 -9.42
C THR A 117 -7.62 28.19 -8.35
N ASN A 118 -6.79 29.22 -8.54
CA ASN A 118 -6.75 30.35 -7.60
C ASN A 118 -8.11 31.06 -7.48
N LYS A 119 -9.11 30.61 -8.23
CA LYS A 119 -10.51 30.97 -8.11
C LYS A 119 -11.13 30.26 -6.91
N LEU A 120 -11.15 30.98 -5.80
CA LEU A 120 -12.04 30.66 -4.68
C LEU A 120 -13.49 30.61 -5.18
N PRO A 121 -14.37 29.78 -4.58
CA PRO A 121 -15.80 29.86 -4.83
C PRO A 121 -16.32 31.29 -4.61
N ASP A 122 -17.33 31.69 -5.39
CA ASP A 122 -17.95 33.01 -5.21
C ASP A 122 -18.40 33.18 -3.76
N GLY A 123 -17.90 34.22 -3.09
CA GLY A 123 -18.16 34.50 -1.68
C GLY A 123 -17.13 33.96 -0.68
N VAL A 124 -16.09 33.25 -1.12
CA VAL A 124 -14.99 32.80 -0.24
C VAL A 124 -13.78 33.72 -0.40
N VAL A 125 -13.33 34.32 0.70
CA VAL A 125 -12.13 35.17 0.77
C VAL A 125 -11.03 34.39 1.50
N ARG A 126 -9.76 34.52 1.06
CA ARG A 126 -8.65 33.92 1.82
C ARG A 126 -8.54 34.63 3.15
N MET A 127 -8.24 33.90 4.21
CA MET A 127 -8.11 34.45 5.56
C MET A 127 -7.11 35.61 5.67
N ARG A 128 -6.07 35.61 4.82
CA ARG A 128 -5.06 36.67 4.68
C ARG A 128 -5.55 37.95 3.99
N ASP A 129 -6.66 37.85 3.26
CA ASP A 129 -7.28 38.92 2.49
C ASP A 129 -8.63 39.34 3.12
N ALA A 130 -8.98 38.78 4.30
CA ALA A 130 -10.13 39.19 5.07
C ALA A 130 -9.80 40.47 5.83
N ASP A 131 -10.55 41.53 5.53
CA ASP A 131 -10.53 42.77 6.30
C ASP A 131 -11.35 42.57 7.58
N TRP A 132 -10.71 42.71 8.73
CA TRP A 132 -11.33 42.55 10.04
C TRP A 132 -11.54 43.94 10.65
N ASP A 133 -12.42 44.72 10.05
CA ASP A 133 -12.94 45.96 10.63
C ASP A 133 -14.00 45.69 11.71
#